data_AF-A0A1Y2ACU0-F1
#
_entry.id   AF-A0A1Y2ACU0-F1
#
_cell.length_a   1.000
_cell.length_b   1.000
_cell.length_c   1.000
_cell.angle_alpha   90.00
_cell.angle_beta   90.00
_cell.angle_gamma   90.00
#
_symmetry.space_group_name_H-M   'P 1'
#
loop_
_entity.id
_entity.type
_entity.pdbx_description
1 polymer ?
#
loop_
_entity_poly.entity_id
_entity_poly.type
_entity_poly.pdbx_seq_one_letter_code
_entity_poly.pdbx_strand_id
1 'polypeptide(L)' 'MNNNYNISSAKSGNTRSGNKAPYDSDCQCDICFKSFSRKYDLIRHRRIHTGDKPYKCKVCGKGFTRSDHRDLHIR' A
#
# COMPACT_ATOMS: atom_id res chain seq x y z
N MET A 1 3.29 -2.90 21.13
CA MET A 1 4.19 -1.78 20.78
C MET A 1 5.18 -2.26 19.73
N ASN A 2 5.74 -1.35 18.94
CA ASN A 2 6.55 -1.48 17.70
C ASN A 2 5.78 -0.81 16.55
N ASN A 3 5.69 0.53 16.53
CA ASN A 3 6.79 1.51 16.34
C ASN A 3 7.53 1.19 15.03
N ASN A 4 7.77 2.10 14.09
CA ASN A 4 8.12 3.51 14.17
C ASN A 4 7.72 4.12 12.81
N TYR A 5 7.02 5.25 12.79
CA TYR A 5 7.58 6.56 12.40
C TYR A 5 8.61 6.50 11.27
N ASN A 6 8.27 7.09 10.12
CA ASN A 6 9.20 8.03 9.51
C ASN A 6 8.44 9.06 8.69
N ILE A 7 8.42 10.28 9.22
CA ILE A 7 8.18 11.51 8.48
C ILE A 7 9.40 11.69 7.59
N SER A 8 9.20 11.72 6.28
CA SER A 8 10.21 12.23 5.35
C SER A 8 9.51 12.97 4.23
N SER A 9 9.54 14.29 4.38
CA SER A 9 9.29 15.29 3.34
C SER A 9 10.28 15.13 2.18
N ALA A 10 9.98 15.85 1.08
CA ALA A 10 10.78 16.05 -0.15
C ALA A 10 10.79 14.86 -1.14
N LYS A 11 10.69 15.03 -2.47
CA LYS A 11 10.79 16.20 -3.36
C LYS A 11 10.15 15.86 -4.72
N SER A 12 9.72 16.89 -5.45
CA SER A 12 9.44 16.90 -6.89
C SER A 12 10.58 16.30 -7.72
N GLY A 13 10.24 15.65 -8.83
CA GLY A 13 11.19 15.35 -9.91
C GLY A 13 10.68 14.26 -10.86
N ASN A 14 9.96 14.65 -11.90
CA ASN A 14 9.72 13.78 -13.05
C ASN A 14 10.90 13.97 -14.02
N THR A 15 11.85 13.03 -14.02
CA THR A 15 12.89 12.94 -15.06
C THR A 15 12.78 11.60 -15.77
N ARG A 16 12.53 11.65 -17.08
CA ARG A 16 12.66 10.53 -18.01
C ARG A 16 14.15 10.22 -18.26
N SER A 17 14.42 8.93 -18.36
CA SER A 17 15.59 8.29 -18.98
C SER A 17 16.86 8.16 -18.13
N GLY A 18 17.31 6.91 -17.97
CA GLY A 18 18.66 6.57 -17.51
C GLY A 18 18.71 5.45 -16.47
N ASN A 19 18.97 4.22 -16.93
CA ASN A 19 19.55 3.10 -16.18
C ASN A 19 18.93 2.79 -14.80
N LYS A 20 17.81 2.04 -14.78
CA LYS A 20 17.23 1.53 -13.53
C LYS A 20 17.99 0.30 -13.04
N ALA A 21 18.50 0.38 -11.82
CA ALA A 21 18.89 -0.79 -11.05
C ALA A 21 17.69 -1.77 -10.93
N PRO A 22 17.91 -3.09 -10.86
CA PRO A 22 16.84 -4.10 -10.89
C PRO A 22 15.78 -4.03 -9.77
N TYR A 23 15.95 -3.15 -8.78
CA TYR A 23 15.08 -3.05 -7.61
C TYR A 23 14.34 -1.71 -7.47
N ASP A 24 14.36 -0.83 -8.48
CA ASP A 24 13.56 0.41 -8.41
C ASP A 24 12.09 0.14 -8.75
N SER A 25 11.38 -0.27 -7.70
CA SER A 25 9.96 -0.60 -7.72
C SER A 25 9.13 0.60 -8.18
N ASP A 26 8.61 0.53 -9.39
CA ASP A 26 7.62 1.46 -9.90
C ASP A 26 6.42 1.54 -8.95
N CYS A 27 5.95 2.76 -8.66
CA CYS A 27 4.72 2.97 -7.90
C CYS A 27 3.46 2.79 -8.78
N GLN A 28 3.56 1.98 -9.84
CA GLN A 28 2.48 1.70 -10.77
C GLN A 28 1.95 0.27 -10.54
N CYS A 29 0.64 0.10 -10.64
CA CYS A 29 0.02 -1.21 -10.59
C CYS A 29 0.27 -1.99 -11.88
N ASP A 30 0.77 -3.21 -11.75
CA ASP A 30 0.98 -4.19 -12.81
C ASP A 30 -0.32 -4.68 -13.48
N ILE A 31 -1.47 -4.56 -12.80
CA ILE A 31 -2.75 -5.10 -13.27
C ILE A 31 -3.60 -4.04 -13.96
N CYS A 32 -3.70 -2.85 -13.35
CA CYS A 32 -4.57 -1.77 -13.85
C CYS A 32 -3.81 -0.51 -14.26
N PHE A 33 -2.47 -0.53 -14.19
CA PHE A 33 -1.58 0.57 -14.58
C PHE A 33 -1.82 1.91 -13.86
N LYS A 34 -2.58 1.91 -12.76
CA LYS A 34 -2.74 3.08 -11.90
C LYS A 34 -1.42 3.40 -11.20
N SER A 35 -1.02 4.66 -11.28
CA SER A 35 0.14 5.19 -10.58
C SER A 35 -0.25 5.71 -9.21
N PHE A 36 0.60 5.46 -8.23
CA PHE A 36 0.46 5.89 -6.85
C PHE A 36 1.62 6.79 -6.48
N SER A 37 1.37 7.74 -5.58
CA SER A 37 2.43 8.62 -5.08
C SER A 37 3.42 7.89 -4.16
N ARG A 38 3.04 6.72 -3.62
CA ARG A 38 3.83 5.98 -2.63
C ARG A 38 3.70 4.47 -2.83
N LYS A 39 4.79 3.72 -2.61
CA LYS A 39 4.82 2.25 -2.74
C LYS A 39 3.81 1.55 -1.84
N TYR A 40 3.59 2.04 -0.61
CA TYR A 40 2.63 1.41 0.30
C TYR A 40 1.18 1.56 -0.19
N ASP A 41 0.85 2.67 -0.88
CA ASP A 41 -0.47 2.89 -1.46
C ASP A 41 -0.69 1.91 -2.63
N LEU A 42 0.35 1.67 -3.44
CA LEU A 42 0.35 0.62 -4.46
C LEU A 42 0.16 -0.78 -3.85
N ILE A 43 0.93 -1.15 -2.83
CA ILE A 43 0.81 -2.47 -2.18
C ILE A 43 -0.60 -2.67 -1.62
N ARG A 44 -1.17 -1.64 -0.98
CA ARG A 44 -2.56 -1.67 -0.50
C ARG A 44 -3.54 -1.80 -1.67
N HIS A 45 -3.32 -1.06 -2.75
CA HIS A 45 -4.16 -1.15 -3.94
C HIS A 45 -4.15 -2.55 -4.57
N ARG A 46 -3.00 -3.22 -4.62
CA ARG A 46 -2.89 -4.59 -5.16
C ARG A 46 -3.80 -5.60 -4.44
N ARG A 47 -4.08 -5.38 -3.16
CA ARG A 47 -5.02 -6.22 -2.38
C ARG A 47 -6.45 -6.22 -2.94
N ILE A 48 -6.82 -5.20 -3.73
CA ILE A 48 -8.13 -5.15 -4.39
C ILE A 48 -8.21 -6.21 -5.50
N HIS A 49 -7.10 -6.45 -6.21
CA HIS A 49 -7.05 -7.45 -7.27
C HIS A 49 -6.88 -8.86 -6.74
N THR A 50 -6.04 -9.05 -5.71
CA THR A 50 -5.79 -10.37 -5.12
C THR A 50 -6.89 -10.81 -4.15
N GLY A 51 -7.76 -9.87 -3.73
CA GLY A 51 -8.75 -10.12 -2.68
C GLY A 51 -8.14 -10.34 -1.30
N ASP A 52 -6.85 -10.05 -1.12
CA ASP A 52 -6.15 -10.26 0.15
C ASP A 52 -6.70 -9.35 1.26
N LYS A 53 -7.04 -9.99 2.39
CA LYS A 53 -7.68 -9.36 3.55
C LYS A 53 -6.95 -9.78 4.82
N PRO A 54 -5.76 -9.21 5.06
CA PRO A 54 -4.91 -9.61 6.19
C PRO A 54 -5.52 -9.21 7.54
N TYR A 55 -6.38 -8.20 7.57
CA TYR A 55 -6.99 -7.72 8.81
C TYR A 55 -8.33 -8.40 9.04
N LYS A 56 -8.32 -9.51 9.75
CA LYS A 56 -9.56 -10.21 10.14
C LYS A 56 -10.09 -9.70 11.47
N CYS A 57 -11.40 -9.54 11.56
CA CYS A 57 -12.10 -9.31 12.82
C CYS A 57 -12.07 -10.60 13.63
N LYS A 58 -11.63 -10.53 14.89
CA LYS A 58 -11.58 -11.70 15.79
C LYS A 58 -12.95 -12.13 16.31
N VAL A 59 -13.95 -11.25 16.24
CA VAL A 59 -15.31 -11.49 16.74
C VAL A 59 -16.16 -12.20 15.69
N CYS A 60 -16.27 -11.62 14.49
CA CYS A 60 -17.14 -12.13 13.43
C CYS A 60 -16.40 -12.81 12.26
N GLY A 61 -15.06 -12.84 12.27
CA GLY A 61 -14.25 -13.42 11.20
C GLY A 61 -14.15 -12.58 9.91
N LYS A 62 -14.86 -11.45 9.82
CA LYS A 62 -14.88 -10.60 8.62
C LYS A 62 -13.50 -10.05 8.29
N GLY A 63 -13.05 -10.24 7.05
CA GLY A 63 -11.76 -9.77 6.55
C GLY A 63 -11.83 -8.36 5.94
N PHE A 64 -10.83 -7.54 6.25
CA PHE A 64 -10.66 -6.17 5.76
C PHE A 64 -9.30 -6.00 5.10
N THR A 65 -9.25 -5.12 4.10
CA THR A 65 -8.01 -4.77 3.37
C THR A 65 -7.16 -3.75 4.12
N ARG A 66 -7.74 -3.06 5.11
CA ARG A 66 -7.11 -2.04 5.96
C ARG A 66 -7.42 -2.28 7.44
N SER A 67 -6.47 -1.90 8.31
CA SER A 67 -6.61 -2.05 9.76
C SER A 67 -7.64 -1.08 10.35
N ASP A 68 -7.66 0.17 9.90
CA ASP A 68 -8.59 1.19 10.40
C ASP A 68 -10.05 0.83 10.11
N HIS A 69 -10.33 0.23 8.94
CA HIS A 69 -11.66 -0.28 8.63
C HIS A 69 -12.06 -1.45 9.55
N ARG A 70 -11.11 -2.32 9.92
CA ARG A 70 -11.34 -3.39 10.90
C ARG A 70 -11.55 -2.80 12.29
N ASP A 71 -10.76 -1.80 12.67
CA ASP A 71 -10.79 -1.18 14.00
C ASP A 71 -12.10 -0.38 14.21
N LEU A 72 -12.60 0.31 13.18
CA LEU A 72 -13.93 0.96 13.21
C LEU A 72 -15.07 -0.05 13.25
N HIS A 73 -14.88 -1.25 12.71
CA HIS A 73 -15.90 -2.30 12.72
C HIS A 73 -16.06 -2.97 14.09
N ILE A 74 -14.99 -3.02 14.90
CA ILE A 74 -15.00 -3.65 16.24
C ILE A 74 -15.27 -2.67 17.39
N ARG A 75 -15.40 -1.38 17.08
CA ARG A 75 -15.86 -0.36 18.03
C ARG A 75 -17.37 -0.34 18.05
#